data_AF-A0A960ZST7-F1
#
_entry.id   AF-A0A960ZST7-F1
#
_cell.length_a   1.000
_cell.length_b   1.000
_cell.length_c   1.000
_cell.angle_alpha   90.00
_cell.angle_beta   90.00
_cell.angle_gamma   90.00
#
_symmetry.space_group_name_H-M   'P 1'
#
loop_
_entity.id
_entity.type
_entity.pdbx_description
1 polymer ?
#
loop_
_entity_poly.entity_id
_entity_poly.type
_entity_poly.pdbx_seq_one_letter_code
_entity_poly.pdbx_strand_id
1 'polypeptide(L)'
;GFGRTFAHDLHRAGGGCHGLYSRLLPWYKRYAAKNLLELHLERTLYTRQQTRHFVTNSNRVSAQLQGMYHPPATRFTTIHTAVDTALFRPAENRHALREVMCRKLQTPSDADVLLFVSLSHRRKGLDALLEGLAQTKRGILWIVGKPLTGAYKTKIAKLGLDARVRQVPVTGSIMELYQAADWFVHPTLYDACANTVLQSMASGLPGIISAQDGAIDHIQDGRNGFMLHHPADPKAVASRIDEALSLSEPERKALGDAARDTMLPFTWDNHVQKWEELIPTITPWP
;
A
#
# COMPACT_ATOMS: atom_id res chain seq x y z
N GLY A 1 -2.91 -15.26 6.02
CA GLY A 1 -3.51 -16.24 6.94
C GLY A 1 -3.04 -17.59 6.48
N PHE A 2 -2.35 -18.33 7.33
CA PHE A 2 -1.96 -19.70 7.00
C PHE A 2 -3.23 -20.51 6.78
N GLY A 3 -3.20 -21.40 5.79
CA GLY A 3 -4.29 -22.34 5.63
C GLY A 3 -4.48 -23.15 6.91
N ARG A 4 -5.70 -23.63 7.15
CA ARG A 4 -6.00 -24.46 8.33
C ARG A 4 -5.34 -25.84 8.27
N THR A 5 -4.72 -26.17 7.14
CA THR A 5 -4.11 -27.47 6.83
C THR A 5 -2.65 -27.30 6.39
N PHE A 6 -1.87 -28.38 6.50
CA PHE A 6 -0.44 -28.39 6.12
C PHE A 6 -0.20 -28.57 4.61
N ALA A 7 -1.25 -28.92 3.86
CA ALA A 7 -1.23 -29.17 2.42
C ALA A 7 -2.53 -28.64 1.79
N HIS A 8 -2.43 -28.19 0.54
CA HIS A 8 -3.55 -27.67 -0.25
C HIS A 8 -3.34 -28.02 -1.72
N ASP A 9 -4.41 -28.24 -2.48
CA ASP A 9 -4.33 -28.19 -3.94
C ASP A 9 -3.95 -26.78 -4.39
N LEU A 10 -4.61 -25.78 -3.80
CA LEU A 10 -4.43 -24.37 -4.12
C LEU A 10 -4.34 -23.55 -2.83
N HIS A 11 -3.21 -22.88 -2.63
CA HIS A 11 -3.02 -21.96 -1.51
C HIS A 11 -2.93 -20.51 -1.99
N ARG A 12 -3.85 -19.66 -1.53
CA ARG A 12 -3.78 -18.21 -1.75
C ARG A 12 -2.93 -17.52 -0.69
N ALA A 13 -1.72 -17.13 -1.05
CA ALA A 13 -0.78 -16.39 -0.21
C ALA A 13 -1.03 -14.86 -0.20
N GLY A 14 -2.28 -14.43 -0.01
CA GLY A 14 -2.65 -13.00 -0.08
C GLY A 14 -2.15 -12.13 1.09
N GLY A 15 -1.68 -12.75 2.19
CA GLY A 15 -1.09 -12.04 3.32
C GLY A 15 0.40 -11.71 3.15
N GLY A 16 1.01 -12.15 2.05
CA GLY A 16 2.44 -12.06 1.79
C GLY A 16 3.29 -13.04 2.60
N CYS A 17 4.61 -12.88 2.54
CA CYS A 17 5.60 -13.62 3.32
C CYS A 17 5.68 -13.14 4.79
N HIS A 18 5.14 -13.95 5.70
CA HIS A 18 5.17 -13.70 7.14
C HIS A 18 6.60 -13.72 7.69
N GLY A 19 7.51 -14.53 7.14
CA GLY A 19 8.91 -14.60 7.54
C GLY A 19 9.64 -13.26 7.39
N LEU A 20 9.31 -12.46 6.38
CA LEU A 20 9.80 -11.10 6.22
C LEU A 20 9.09 -10.14 7.16
N TYR A 21 7.76 -10.18 7.21
CA TYR A 21 6.96 -9.33 8.08
C TYR A 21 7.34 -9.48 9.58
N SER A 22 7.58 -10.71 10.03
CA SER A 22 7.98 -11.09 11.38
C SER A 22 9.24 -10.35 11.86
N ARG A 23 10.14 -9.96 10.94
CA ARG A 23 11.34 -9.18 11.26
C ARG A 23 11.01 -7.76 11.73
N LEU A 24 9.84 -7.23 11.37
CA LEU A 24 9.36 -5.91 11.76
C LEU A 24 8.58 -5.93 13.09
N LEU A 25 8.29 -7.11 13.64
CA LEU A 25 7.61 -7.23 14.92
C LEU A 25 8.54 -6.78 16.07
N PRO A 26 7.99 -6.14 17.13
CA PRO A 26 8.71 -5.95 18.37
C PRO A 26 9.26 -7.27 18.90
N TRP A 27 10.41 -7.24 19.58
CA TRP A 27 11.12 -8.44 20.04
C TRP A 27 10.21 -9.43 20.79
N TYR A 28 9.35 -8.92 21.69
CA TYR A 28 8.44 -9.75 22.48
C TYR A 28 7.34 -10.43 21.64
N LYS A 29 6.91 -9.83 20.52
CA LYS A 29 6.00 -10.48 19.56
C LYS A 29 6.73 -11.42 18.62
N ARG A 30 7.96 -11.07 18.25
CA ARG A 30 8.82 -11.87 17.36
C ARG A 30 9.17 -13.23 17.97
N TYR A 31 9.39 -13.30 19.28
CA TYR A 31 9.66 -14.55 19.99
C TYR A 31 8.44 -15.16 20.69
N ALA A 32 7.24 -14.59 20.51
CA ALA A 32 6.02 -15.17 21.05
C ALA A 32 5.70 -16.50 20.38
N ALA A 33 5.19 -17.47 21.16
CA ALA A 33 4.84 -18.81 20.68
C ALA A 33 3.95 -18.78 19.42
N LYS A 34 3.00 -17.85 19.36
CA LYS A 34 2.16 -17.62 18.16
C LYS A 34 3.00 -17.35 16.91
N ASN A 35 3.95 -16.42 16.98
CA ASN A 35 4.76 -16.04 15.81
C ASN A 35 5.70 -17.18 15.39
N LEU A 36 6.28 -17.91 16.37
CA LEU A 36 7.10 -19.08 16.09
C LEU A 36 6.30 -20.19 15.41
N LEU A 37 5.05 -20.42 15.85
CA LEU A 37 4.14 -21.35 15.20
C LEU A 37 3.81 -20.89 13.77
N GLU A 38 3.47 -19.63 13.57
CA GLU A 38 3.22 -19.05 12.25
C GLU A 38 4.42 -19.22 11.30
N LEU A 39 5.64 -18.98 11.77
CA LEU A 39 6.87 -19.22 11.00
C LEU A 39 7.09 -20.70 10.66
N HIS A 40 6.80 -21.60 11.59
CA HIS A 40 6.90 -23.04 11.37
C HIS A 40 5.88 -23.52 10.33
N LEU A 41 4.62 -23.07 10.45
CA LEU A 41 3.56 -23.37 9.49
C LEU A 41 3.90 -22.83 8.11
N GLU A 42 4.37 -21.58 8.01
CA GLU A 42 4.80 -20.98 6.76
C GLU A 42 5.89 -21.81 6.08
N ARG A 43 6.97 -22.11 6.81
CA ARG A 43 8.08 -22.89 6.27
C ARG A 43 7.58 -24.25 5.77
N THR A 44 6.78 -24.93 6.59
CA THR A 44 6.21 -26.24 6.26
C THR A 44 5.41 -26.20 4.95
N LEU A 45 4.57 -25.18 4.79
CA LEU A 45 3.70 -25.01 3.63
C LEU A 45 4.48 -24.90 2.31
N TYR A 46 5.61 -24.19 2.32
CA TYR A 46 6.42 -23.96 1.13
C TYR A 46 7.52 -25.01 0.91
N THR A 47 8.02 -25.68 1.96
CA THR A 47 9.14 -26.64 1.83
C THR A 47 8.72 -28.10 1.72
N ARG A 48 7.56 -28.52 2.25
CA ARG A 48 7.17 -29.94 2.22
C ARG A 48 6.71 -30.44 0.85
N GLN A 49 6.56 -29.54 -0.13
CA GLN A 49 6.09 -29.86 -1.48
C GLN A 49 4.71 -30.54 -1.57
N GLN A 50 3.93 -30.53 -0.49
CA GLN A 50 2.57 -31.09 -0.44
C GLN A 50 1.51 -30.12 -0.97
N THR A 51 1.83 -28.82 -1.03
CA THR A 51 0.97 -27.85 -1.71
C THR A 51 1.27 -27.88 -3.21
N ARG A 52 0.25 -28.10 -4.04
CA ARG A 52 0.42 -28.24 -5.50
C ARG A 52 0.69 -26.89 -6.15
N HIS A 53 -0.14 -25.89 -5.83
CA HIS A 53 -0.05 -24.57 -6.45
C HIS A 53 -0.27 -23.42 -5.46
N PHE A 54 0.45 -22.32 -5.68
CA PHE A 54 0.40 -21.11 -4.90
C PHE A 54 -0.09 -19.94 -5.75
N VAL A 55 -1.06 -19.20 -5.22
CA VAL A 55 -1.51 -17.95 -5.82
C VAL A 55 -1.11 -16.79 -4.95
N THR A 56 -0.38 -15.85 -5.53
CA THR A 56 0.04 -14.62 -4.85
C THR A 56 -0.69 -13.41 -5.43
N ASN A 57 -0.79 -12.35 -4.64
CA ASN A 57 -1.44 -11.11 -5.05
C ASN A 57 -0.48 -10.09 -5.71
N SER A 58 0.82 -10.38 -5.70
CA SER A 58 1.86 -9.61 -6.38
C SER A 58 3.06 -10.50 -6.71
N ASN A 59 3.76 -10.15 -7.79
CA ASN A 59 5.02 -10.76 -8.19
C ASN A 59 6.08 -10.55 -7.10
N ARG A 60 6.04 -9.42 -6.38
CA ARG A 60 6.89 -9.20 -5.21
C ARG A 60 6.71 -10.28 -4.15
N VAL A 61 5.47 -10.61 -3.77
CA VAL A 61 5.21 -11.67 -2.78
C VAL A 61 5.67 -13.02 -3.30
N SER A 62 5.42 -13.32 -4.58
CA SER A 62 5.92 -14.53 -5.23
C SER A 62 7.44 -14.66 -5.12
N ALA A 63 8.19 -13.61 -5.49
CA ALA A 63 9.64 -13.57 -5.41
C ALA A 63 10.16 -13.70 -3.97
N GLN A 64 9.48 -13.08 -2.99
CA GLN A 64 9.85 -13.19 -1.58
C GLN A 64 9.72 -14.62 -1.05
N LEU A 65 8.61 -15.29 -1.37
CA LEU A 65 8.36 -16.68 -0.96
C LEU A 65 9.32 -17.65 -1.63
N GLN A 66 9.55 -17.47 -2.93
CA GLN A 66 10.53 -18.25 -3.70
C GLN A 66 11.95 -18.05 -3.16
N GLY A 67 12.37 -16.82 -2.91
CA GLY A 67 13.71 -16.52 -2.37
C GLY A 67 13.92 -16.99 -0.92
N MET A 68 12.86 -17.00 -0.10
CA MET A 68 12.99 -17.44 1.30
C MET A 68 12.93 -18.96 1.46
N TYR A 69 12.04 -19.64 0.73
CA TYR A 69 11.73 -21.05 0.95
C TYR A 69 12.14 -21.97 -0.19
N HIS A 70 12.55 -21.43 -1.34
CA HIS A 70 12.96 -22.15 -2.54
C HIS A 70 11.95 -23.18 -3.09
N PRO A 71 10.61 -22.98 -3.02
CA PRO A 71 9.68 -23.82 -3.79
C PRO A 71 9.89 -23.63 -5.30
N PRO A 72 9.56 -24.62 -6.15
CA PRO A 72 9.66 -24.48 -7.60
C PRO A 72 8.82 -23.32 -8.12
N ALA A 73 9.40 -22.46 -8.97
CA ALA A 73 8.73 -21.32 -9.56
C ALA A 73 7.48 -21.70 -10.38
N THR A 74 7.48 -22.90 -10.97
CA THR A 74 6.36 -23.47 -11.74
C THR A 74 5.09 -23.66 -10.91
N ARG A 75 5.18 -23.64 -9.57
CA ARG A 75 4.03 -23.74 -8.66
C ARG A 75 3.43 -22.40 -8.28
N PHE A 76 3.82 -21.29 -8.92
CA PHE A 76 3.32 -19.96 -8.58
C PHE A 76 2.57 -19.34 -9.76
N THR A 77 1.40 -18.79 -9.46
CA THR A 77 0.71 -17.84 -10.34
C THR A 77 0.43 -16.57 -9.56
N THR A 78 0.67 -15.42 -10.18
CA THR A 78 0.27 -14.13 -9.63
C THR A 78 -1.09 -13.77 -10.18
N ILE A 79 -2.09 -13.64 -9.30
CA ILE A 79 -3.36 -13.01 -9.62
C ILE A 79 -3.40 -11.69 -8.85
N HIS A 80 -3.07 -10.60 -9.55
CA HIS A 80 -3.06 -9.24 -8.99
C HIS A 80 -4.40 -8.89 -8.33
N THR A 81 -4.32 -8.15 -7.23
CA THR A 81 -5.50 -7.68 -6.48
C THR A 81 -6.37 -6.77 -7.35
N ALA A 82 -7.69 -6.97 -7.30
CA ALA A 82 -8.65 -6.11 -7.97
C ALA A 82 -8.88 -4.78 -7.23
N VAL A 83 -9.35 -3.78 -7.97
CA VAL A 83 -9.87 -2.52 -7.41
C VAL A 83 -11.19 -2.18 -8.10
N ASP A 84 -12.13 -1.62 -7.34
CA ASP A 84 -13.38 -1.10 -7.90
C ASP A 84 -13.09 0.25 -8.57
N THR A 85 -12.85 0.22 -9.88
CA THR A 85 -12.51 1.39 -10.69
C THR A 85 -13.71 2.29 -10.96
N ALA A 86 -14.95 1.84 -10.70
CA ALA A 86 -16.15 2.67 -10.79
C ALA A 86 -16.32 3.50 -9.51
N LEU A 87 -16.06 2.89 -8.35
CA LEU A 87 -16.12 3.55 -7.04
C LEU A 87 -14.92 4.49 -6.81
N PHE A 88 -13.71 4.02 -7.11
CA PHE A 88 -12.48 4.81 -7.06
C PHE A 88 -12.19 5.34 -8.46
N ARG A 89 -12.55 6.60 -8.67
CA ARG A 89 -12.40 7.31 -9.95
C ARG A 89 -12.04 8.77 -9.70
N PRO A 90 -11.43 9.47 -10.69
CA PRO A 90 -11.26 10.91 -10.61
C PRO A 90 -12.60 11.63 -10.38
N ALA A 91 -12.56 12.74 -9.66
CA ALA A 91 -13.75 13.59 -9.48
C ALA A 91 -14.09 14.31 -10.80
N GLU A 92 -15.39 14.43 -11.08
CA GLU A 92 -15.89 15.21 -12.23
C GLU A 92 -15.53 16.69 -12.11
N ASN A 93 -15.66 17.26 -10.91
CA ASN A 93 -15.19 18.60 -10.57
C ASN A 93 -14.25 18.55 -9.37
N ARG A 94 -12.97 18.25 -9.63
CA ARG A 94 -11.93 18.18 -8.59
C ARG A 94 -11.78 19.50 -7.83
N HIS A 95 -11.87 20.64 -8.50
CA HIS A 95 -11.68 21.95 -7.87
C HIS A 95 -12.72 22.23 -6.78
N ALA A 96 -14.01 22.09 -7.11
CA ALA A 96 -15.10 22.29 -6.15
C ALA A 96 -15.02 21.30 -4.98
N LEU A 97 -14.74 20.02 -5.26
CA LEU A 97 -14.57 19.02 -4.21
C LEU A 97 -13.40 19.37 -3.29
N ARG A 98 -12.26 19.76 -3.85
CA ARG A 98 -11.07 20.13 -3.09
C ARG A 98 -11.36 21.30 -2.16
N GLU A 99 -12.06 22.34 -2.61
CA GLU A 99 -12.45 23.46 -1.76
C GLU A 99 -13.26 23.03 -0.54
N VAL A 100 -14.24 22.14 -0.74
CA VAL A 100 -15.06 21.59 0.34
C VAL A 100 -14.20 20.80 1.33
N MET A 101 -13.32 19.93 0.84
CA MET A 101 -12.46 19.10 1.67
C MET A 101 -11.42 19.93 2.44
N CYS A 102 -10.79 20.90 1.79
CA CYS A 102 -9.85 21.82 2.43
C CYS A 102 -10.53 22.63 3.55
N ARG A 103 -11.75 23.14 3.32
CA ARG A 103 -12.53 23.83 4.35
C ARG A 103 -12.86 22.91 5.52
N LYS A 104 -13.36 21.71 5.25
CA LYS A 104 -13.71 20.69 6.27
C LYS A 104 -12.50 20.27 7.12
N LEU A 105 -11.32 20.22 6.52
CA LEU A 105 -10.08 19.79 7.15
C LEU A 105 -9.18 20.95 7.58
N GLN A 106 -9.68 22.19 7.56
CA GLN A 106 -8.92 23.39 7.95
C GLN A 106 -7.53 23.45 7.29
N THR A 107 -7.52 23.19 5.98
CA THR A 107 -6.35 23.17 5.12
C THR A 107 -6.43 24.39 4.20
N PRO A 108 -5.39 25.24 4.12
CA PRO A 108 -5.33 26.33 3.15
C PRO A 108 -5.58 25.84 1.72
N SER A 109 -6.31 26.61 0.92
CA SER A 109 -6.73 26.21 -0.43
C SER A 109 -5.56 26.04 -1.41
N ASP A 110 -4.47 26.76 -1.18
CA ASP A 110 -3.24 26.79 -1.99
C ASP A 110 -2.16 25.81 -1.53
N ALA A 111 -2.35 25.15 -0.38
CA ALA A 111 -1.38 24.19 0.15
C ALA A 111 -1.40 22.88 -0.63
N ASP A 112 -0.25 22.21 -0.79
CA ASP A 112 -0.23 20.82 -1.30
C ASP A 112 -0.71 19.85 -0.24
N VAL A 113 -1.55 18.92 -0.67
CA VAL A 113 -2.15 17.93 0.20
C VAL A 113 -1.56 16.57 -0.10
N LEU A 114 -0.88 16.04 0.91
CA LEU A 114 -0.40 14.66 0.96
C LEU A 114 -1.44 13.80 1.67
N LEU A 115 -1.83 12.67 1.08
CA LEU A 115 -2.78 11.73 1.67
C LEU A 115 -2.07 10.48 2.15
N PHE A 116 -2.27 10.14 3.41
CA PHE A 116 -1.79 8.90 4.02
C PHE A 116 -2.97 8.13 4.64
N VAL A 117 -3.25 6.94 4.12
CA VAL A 117 -4.35 6.08 4.58
C VAL A 117 -3.78 4.83 5.25
N SER A 118 -4.13 4.59 6.52
CA SER A 118 -3.58 3.47 7.28
C SER A 118 -4.43 3.07 8.50
N LEU A 119 -4.58 1.75 8.69
CA LEU A 119 -5.08 1.16 9.94
C LEU A 119 -3.96 0.64 10.86
N SER A 120 -2.70 0.78 10.46
CA SER A 120 -1.52 0.27 11.17
C SER A 120 -0.31 1.20 10.95
N HIS A 121 -0.39 2.40 11.53
CA HIS A 121 0.51 3.53 11.27
C HIS A 121 2.00 3.19 11.28
N ARG A 122 2.47 2.46 12.30
CA ARG A 122 3.88 2.06 12.42
C ARG A 122 4.36 1.21 11.24
N ARG A 123 3.59 0.16 10.88
CA ARG A 123 3.89 -0.73 9.74
C ARG A 123 3.79 0.03 8.42
N LYS A 124 2.87 0.98 8.33
CA LYS A 124 2.66 1.83 7.16
C LYS A 124 3.66 2.99 7.05
N GLY A 125 4.62 3.11 7.98
CA GLY A 125 5.74 4.03 7.88
C GLY A 125 5.43 5.46 8.30
N LEU A 126 4.37 5.67 9.10
CA LEU A 126 4.02 7.02 9.56
C LEU A 126 5.18 7.71 10.31
N ASP A 127 6.02 6.94 11.00
CA ASP A 127 7.19 7.47 11.70
C ASP A 127 8.17 8.19 10.78
N ALA A 128 8.62 7.52 9.71
CA ALA A 128 9.52 8.10 8.72
C ALA A 128 8.82 9.19 7.89
N LEU A 129 7.52 9.06 7.65
CA LEU A 129 6.73 10.09 6.98
C LEU A 129 6.68 11.41 7.76
N LEU A 130 6.43 11.36 9.07
CA LEU A 130 6.41 12.56 9.90
C LEU A 130 7.80 13.20 9.98
N GLU A 131 8.84 12.39 10.19
CA GLU A 131 10.22 12.88 10.25
C GLU A 131 10.70 13.44 8.90
N GLY A 132 10.27 12.85 7.79
CA GLY A 132 10.54 13.35 6.44
C GLY A 132 9.77 14.63 6.15
N LEU A 133 8.47 14.68 6.48
CA LEU A 133 7.65 15.89 6.32
C LEU A 133 8.23 17.09 7.08
N ALA A 134 8.78 16.87 8.28
CA ALA A 134 9.45 17.92 9.06
C ALA A 134 10.70 18.52 8.37
N GLN A 135 11.31 17.80 7.42
CA GLN A 135 12.46 18.27 6.65
C GLN A 135 12.05 19.02 5.36
N THR A 136 10.80 18.85 4.91
CA THR A 136 10.26 19.57 3.75
C THR A 136 9.73 20.96 4.14
N LYS A 137 9.73 21.91 3.20
CA LYS A 137 9.25 23.29 3.45
C LYS A 137 7.73 23.46 3.30
N ARG A 138 7.09 22.60 2.50
CA ARG A 138 5.67 22.71 2.13
C ARG A 138 4.99 21.33 2.17
N GLY A 139 3.66 21.33 2.10
CA GLY A 139 2.84 20.13 2.16
C GLY A 139 2.15 19.95 3.52
N ILE A 140 0.86 19.63 3.45
CA ILE A 140 -0.03 19.30 4.56
C ILE A 140 -0.44 17.83 4.43
N LEU A 141 -0.24 17.07 5.51
CA LEU A 141 -0.51 15.65 5.55
C LEU A 141 -1.89 15.37 6.14
N TRP A 142 -2.78 14.81 5.32
CA TRP A 142 -4.05 14.23 5.76
C TRP A 142 -3.85 12.76 6.13
N ILE A 143 -4.13 12.43 7.38
CA ILE A 143 -3.99 11.08 7.94
C ILE A 143 -5.38 10.48 8.12
N VAL A 144 -5.66 9.40 7.39
CA VAL A 144 -6.94 8.68 7.45
C VAL A 144 -6.75 7.31 8.09
N GLY A 145 -7.68 6.92 8.96
CA GLY A 145 -7.75 5.58 9.55
C GLY A 145 -7.83 5.62 11.06
N LYS A 146 -7.03 4.80 11.75
CA LYS A 146 -7.11 4.72 13.22
C LYS A 146 -6.73 6.06 13.88
N PRO A 147 -7.38 6.45 14.98
CA PRO A 147 -6.97 7.63 15.72
C PRO A 147 -5.49 7.62 16.09
N LEU A 148 -4.85 8.79 16.00
CA LEU A 148 -3.46 8.94 16.41
C LEU A 148 -3.33 8.70 17.92
N THR A 149 -2.38 7.85 18.30
CA THR A 149 -2.05 7.60 19.70
C THR A 149 -1.42 8.84 20.33
N GLY A 150 -1.41 8.91 21.67
CA GLY A 150 -0.72 9.98 22.40
C GLY A 150 0.75 10.12 21.97
N ALA A 151 1.43 9.01 21.73
CA ALA A 151 2.81 9.00 21.24
C ALA A 151 2.97 9.71 19.87
N TYR A 152 2.04 9.49 18.93
CA TYR A 152 2.09 10.20 17.64
C TYR A 152 1.75 11.68 17.79
N LYS A 153 0.79 12.04 18.63
CA LYS A 153 0.47 13.46 18.92
C LYS A 153 1.67 14.19 19.51
N THR A 154 2.34 13.60 20.50
CA THR A 154 3.58 14.15 21.06
C THR A 154 4.69 14.25 20.02
N LYS A 155 4.83 13.27 19.14
CA LYS A 155 5.83 13.30 18.06
C LYS A 155 5.56 14.42 17.05
N ILE A 156 4.30 14.61 16.64
CA ILE A 156 3.88 15.71 15.76
C ILE A 156 4.23 17.06 16.38
N ALA A 157 3.89 17.26 17.66
CA ALA A 157 4.20 18.50 18.37
C ALA A 157 5.72 18.75 18.48
N LYS A 158 6.50 17.72 18.83
CA LYS A 158 7.97 17.81 18.88
C LYS A 158 8.62 18.14 17.54
N LEU A 159 8.01 17.70 16.44
CA LEU A 159 8.46 17.99 15.08
C LEU A 159 7.93 19.34 14.55
N GLY A 160 7.12 20.07 15.32
CA GLY A 160 6.52 21.34 14.90
C GLY A 160 5.49 21.19 13.78
N LEU A 161 4.82 20.03 13.70
CA LEU A 161 3.94 19.67 12.59
C LEU A 161 2.44 19.90 12.88
N ASP A 162 2.07 20.53 14.00
CA ASP A 162 0.66 20.74 14.40
C ASP A 162 -0.15 21.45 13.31
N ALA A 163 0.44 22.48 12.68
CA ALA A 163 -0.19 23.21 11.58
C ALA A 163 -0.18 22.45 10.24
N ARG A 164 0.61 21.37 10.11
CA ARG A 164 0.83 20.62 8.86
C ARG A 164 0.25 19.22 8.84
N VAL A 165 -0.30 18.72 9.94
CA VAL A 165 -0.94 17.41 10.00
C VAL A 165 -2.43 17.60 10.31
N ARG A 166 -3.29 16.92 9.54
CA ARG A 166 -4.73 16.84 9.79
C ARG A 166 -5.11 15.38 9.95
N GLN A 167 -5.60 15.03 11.13
CA GLN A 167 -6.21 13.72 11.32
C GLN A 167 -7.64 13.78 10.79
N VAL A 168 -7.93 12.97 9.79
CA VAL A 168 -9.26 12.88 9.17
C VAL A 168 -10.11 11.89 9.97
N PRO A 169 -11.29 12.30 10.48
CA PRO A 169 -12.22 11.37 11.10
C PRO A 169 -12.64 10.28 10.11
N VAL A 170 -12.88 9.06 10.60
CA VAL A 170 -13.44 7.97 9.80
C VAL A 170 -14.91 8.30 9.51
N THR A 171 -15.14 9.19 8.56
CA THR A 171 -16.46 9.65 8.11
C THR A 171 -16.60 9.38 6.61
N GLY A 172 -17.82 9.10 6.17
CA GLY A 172 -18.17 8.14 5.13
C GLY A 172 -17.84 8.42 3.66
N SER A 173 -16.73 9.07 3.28
CA SER A 173 -16.30 9.02 1.87
C SER A 173 -14.79 9.18 1.74
N ILE A 174 -14.06 8.07 1.87
CA ILE A 174 -12.61 8.07 1.62
C ILE A 174 -12.27 8.40 0.16
N MET A 175 -13.20 8.14 -0.77
CA MET A 175 -13.08 8.44 -2.19
C MET A 175 -12.86 9.94 -2.43
N GLU A 176 -13.58 10.79 -1.70
CA GLU A 176 -13.42 12.25 -1.80
C GLU A 176 -12.01 12.71 -1.39
N LEU A 177 -11.38 12.02 -0.44
CA LEU A 177 -10.01 12.33 -0.01
C LEU A 177 -9.01 11.96 -1.11
N TYR A 178 -9.19 10.80 -1.75
CA TYR A 178 -8.37 10.41 -2.90
C TYR A 178 -8.52 11.39 -4.07
N GLN A 179 -9.74 11.86 -4.32
CA GLN A 179 -10.02 12.81 -5.40
C GLN A 179 -9.50 14.23 -5.11
N ALA A 180 -9.53 14.66 -3.84
CA ALA A 180 -9.15 16.02 -3.45
C ALA A 180 -7.65 16.20 -3.21
N ALA A 181 -6.93 15.17 -2.76
CA ALA A 181 -5.50 15.24 -2.46
C ALA A 181 -4.65 15.46 -3.73
N ASP A 182 -3.38 15.86 -3.55
CA ASP A 182 -2.43 16.06 -4.65
C ASP A 182 -1.49 14.87 -4.81
N TRP A 183 -1.07 14.26 -3.70
CA TRP A 183 -0.20 13.09 -3.72
C TRP A 183 -0.64 12.06 -2.68
N PHE A 184 -0.64 10.79 -3.06
CA PHE A 184 -0.72 9.69 -2.10
C PHE A 184 0.69 9.36 -1.59
N VAL A 185 0.86 9.14 -0.28
CA VAL A 185 2.18 8.77 0.28
C VAL A 185 2.03 7.46 1.03
N HIS A 186 2.78 6.44 0.61
CA HIS A 186 2.71 5.10 1.18
C HIS A 186 4.09 4.52 1.49
N PRO A 187 4.81 5.04 2.50
CA PRO A 187 6.16 4.61 2.84
C PRO A 187 6.12 3.35 3.72
N THR A 188 5.31 2.36 3.35
CA THR A 188 5.15 1.15 4.16
C THR A 188 6.46 0.38 4.28
N LEU A 189 6.72 -0.17 5.46
CA LEU A 189 7.84 -1.08 5.69
C LEU A 189 7.58 -2.47 5.12
N TYR A 190 6.31 -2.84 4.97
CA TYR A 190 5.86 -4.10 4.38
C TYR A 190 4.35 -4.08 4.12
N ASP A 191 3.96 -4.39 2.88
CA ASP A 191 2.60 -4.82 2.54
C ASP A 191 2.61 -5.81 1.37
N ALA A 192 1.70 -6.78 1.39
CA ALA A 192 1.61 -7.80 0.36
C ALA A 192 1.08 -7.23 -0.97
N CYS A 193 0.15 -6.28 -0.87
CA CYS A 193 -0.40 -5.45 -1.96
C CYS A 193 -1.41 -4.49 -1.32
N ALA A 194 -1.04 -3.24 -1.10
CA ALA A 194 -1.93 -2.31 -0.42
C ALA A 194 -3.08 -1.86 -1.32
N ASN A 195 -4.32 -2.23 -0.96
CA ASN A 195 -5.53 -1.74 -1.61
C ASN A 195 -5.57 -0.21 -1.68
N THR A 196 -5.04 0.49 -0.68
CA THR A 196 -5.01 1.95 -0.64
C THR A 196 -4.16 2.57 -1.74
N VAL A 197 -3.15 1.84 -2.24
CA VAL A 197 -2.33 2.24 -3.40
C VAL A 197 -3.14 2.04 -4.69
N LEU A 198 -3.77 0.89 -4.85
CA LEU A 198 -4.62 0.63 -6.03
C LEU A 198 -5.78 1.61 -6.11
N GLN A 199 -6.38 1.96 -4.97
CA GLN A 199 -7.43 2.96 -4.84
C GLN A 199 -6.95 4.38 -5.19
N SER A 200 -5.71 4.74 -4.82
CA SER A 200 -5.15 6.04 -5.20
C SER A 200 -4.94 6.12 -6.70
N MET A 201 -4.30 5.09 -7.28
CA MET A 201 -4.08 5.00 -8.72
C MET A 201 -5.40 5.01 -9.49
N ALA A 202 -6.38 4.20 -9.07
CA ALA A 202 -7.71 4.18 -9.66
C ALA A 202 -8.44 5.52 -9.53
N SER A 203 -8.15 6.33 -8.51
CA SER A 203 -8.73 7.67 -8.39
C SER A 203 -7.99 8.74 -9.21
N GLY A 204 -6.95 8.36 -9.95
CA GLY A 204 -6.08 9.29 -10.67
C GLY A 204 -5.16 10.11 -9.75
N LEU A 205 -4.94 9.64 -8.51
CA LEU A 205 -4.04 10.27 -7.55
C LEU A 205 -2.65 9.61 -7.64
N PRO A 206 -1.63 10.30 -8.18
CA PRO A 206 -0.30 9.75 -8.25
C PRO A 206 0.27 9.58 -6.83
N GLY A 207 1.12 8.57 -6.65
CA GLY A 207 1.59 8.16 -5.33
C GLY A 207 3.11 8.05 -5.22
N ILE A 208 3.64 8.34 -4.03
CA ILE A 208 4.99 8.01 -3.59
C ILE A 208 4.90 6.68 -2.82
N ILE A 209 5.23 5.58 -3.49
CA ILE A 209 4.94 4.23 -3.04
C ILE A 209 6.23 3.51 -2.66
N SER A 210 6.25 2.94 -1.46
CA SER A 210 7.36 2.11 -1.00
C SER A 210 7.63 0.96 -1.96
N ALA A 211 8.90 0.76 -2.32
CA ALA A 211 9.36 -0.43 -3.03
C ALA A 211 9.18 -1.72 -2.21
N GLN A 212 8.79 -1.62 -0.93
CA GLN A 212 8.46 -2.75 -0.06
C GLN A 212 6.99 -3.18 -0.14
N ASP A 213 6.14 -2.44 -0.86
CA ASP A 213 4.75 -2.82 -1.12
C ASP A 213 4.66 -3.74 -2.34
N GLY A 214 3.79 -4.75 -2.32
CA GLY A 214 3.53 -5.57 -3.51
C GLY A 214 2.73 -4.85 -4.61
N ALA A 215 2.08 -3.73 -4.32
CA ALA A 215 1.48 -2.87 -5.34
C ALA A 215 2.53 -2.21 -6.26
N ILE A 216 3.82 -2.32 -5.94
CA ILE A 216 4.91 -1.83 -6.78
C ILE A 216 4.94 -2.47 -8.18
N ASP A 217 4.32 -3.64 -8.34
CA ASP A 217 4.09 -4.29 -9.64
C ASP A 217 3.39 -3.37 -10.66
N HIS A 218 2.64 -2.38 -10.17
CA HIS A 218 1.87 -1.46 -11.00
C HIS A 218 2.54 -0.08 -11.13
N ILE A 219 3.66 0.17 -10.44
CA ILE A 219 4.32 1.47 -10.43
C ILE A 219 5.52 1.45 -11.39
N GLN A 220 5.55 2.43 -12.28
CA GLN A 220 6.67 2.79 -13.14
C GLN A 220 7.18 4.16 -12.68
N ASP A 221 8.38 4.19 -12.08
CA ASP A 221 8.95 5.39 -11.46
C ASP A 221 8.98 6.59 -12.43
N GLY A 222 8.45 7.72 -11.99
CA GLY A 222 8.34 8.95 -12.79
C GLY A 222 7.26 8.96 -13.87
N ARG A 223 6.60 7.82 -14.14
CA ARG A 223 5.57 7.71 -15.20
C ARG A 223 4.15 7.72 -14.66
N ASN A 224 3.87 6.94 -13.62
CA ASN A 224 2.53 6.81 -13.02
C ASN A 224 2.56 6.90 -11.48
N GLY A 225 3.63 7.49 -10.95
CA GLY A 225 3.93 7.59 -9.53
C GLY A 225 5.44 7.55 -9.30
N PHE A 226 5.85 7.59 -8.02
CA PHE A 226 7.24 7.51 -7.61
C PHE A 226 7.48 6.27 -6.74
N MET A 227 8.61 5.61 -6.96
CA MET A 227 9.09 4.49 -6.16
C MET A 227 10.00 4.99 -5.04
N LEU A 228 9.71 4.58 -3.80
CA LEU A 228 10.49 4.91 -2.62
C LEU A 228 11.26 3.68 -2.14
N HIS A 229 12.56 3.62 -2.46
CA HIS A 229 13.41 2.47 -2.14
C HIS A 229 13.75 2.34 -0.64
N HIS A 230 13.85 3.46 0.07
CA HIS A 230 14.24 3.51 1.49
C HIS A 230 13.12 4.10 2.37
N PRO A 231 11.99 3.39 2.55
CA PRO A 231 10.81 3.92 3.26
C PRO A 231 11.01 4.15 4.76
N ALA A 232 12.08 3.59 5.35
CA ALA A 232 12.43 3.79 6.74
C ALA A 232 13.38 4.98 6.96
N ASP A 233 13.91 5.56 5.89
CA ASP A 233 14.82 6.71 5.96
C ASP A 233 14.02 8.02 5.75
N PRO A 234 13.89 8.86 6.79
CA PRO A 234 13.21 10.15 6.69
C PRO A 234 13.76 11.06 5.58
N LYS A 235 15.07 11.02 5.30
CA LYS A 235 15.69 11.85 4.25
C LYS A 235 15.25 11.41 2.86
N ALA A 236 15.20 10.10 2.62
CA ALA A 236 14.70 9.54 1.36
C ALA A 236 13.21 9.86 1.16
N VAL A 237 12.41 9.80 2.23
CA VAL A 237 11.01 10.22 2.20
C VAL A 237 10.88 11.71 1.87
N ALA A 238 11.63 12.58 2.55
CA ALA A 238 11.62 14.02 2.32
C ALA A 238 12.00 14.36 0.87
N SER A 239 13.09 13.76 0.36
CA SER A 239 13.56 13.97 -1.01
C SER A 239 12.49 13.61 -2.05
N ARG A 240 11.77 12.50 -1.86
CA ARG A 240 10.70 12.11 -2.79
C ARG A 240 9.45 12.97 -2.68
N ILE A 241 9.15 13.48 -1.47
CA ILE A 241 8.08 14.47 -1.29
C ILE A 241 8.47 15.78 -2.00
N ASP A 242 9.66 16.30 -1.79
CA ASP A 242 10.11 17.54 -2.43
C ASP A 242 10.16 17.42 -3.96
N GLU A 243 10.62 16.28 -4.50
CA GLU A 243 10.56 15.97 -5.94
C GLU A 243 9.12 16.00 -6.46
N ALA A 244 8.20 15.32 -5.77
CA ALA A 244 6.79 15.28 -6.14
C ALA A 244 6.10 16.66 -6.06
N LEU A 245 6.44 17.46 -5.05
CA LEU A 245 5.91 18.82 -4.85
C LEU A 245 6.58 19.87 -5.77
N SER A 246 7.65 19.51 -6.47
CA SER A 246 8.29 20.37 -7.47
C SER A 246 7.58 20.32 -8.83
N LEU A 247 6.78 19.28 -9.08
CA LEU A 247 6.02 19.13 -10.31
C LEU A 247 4.89 20.16 -10.39
N SER A 248 4.69 20.69 -11.59
CA SER A 248 3.53 21.52 -11.92
C SER A 248 2.24 20.70 -11.91
N GLU A 249 1.09 21.39 -11.84
CA GLU A 249 -0.22 20.72 -11.87
C GLU A 249 -0.43 19.86 -13.13
N PRO A 250 -0.07 20.30 -14.36
CA PRO A 250 -0.18 19.47 -15.55
C PRO A 250 0.68 18.20 -15.49
N GLU A 251 1.93 18.29 -15.01
CA GLU A 251 2.83 17.14 -14.86
C GLU A 251 2.26 16.13 -13.87
N ARG A 252 1.83 16.61 -12.69
CA ARG A 252 1.18 15.77 -11.68
C ARG A 252 -0.09 15.11 -12.22
N LYS A 253 -0.90 15.85 -13.00
CA LYS A 253 -2.11 15.31 -13.64
C LYS A 253 -1.75 14.20 -14.63
N ALA A 254 -0.72 14.38 -15.45
CA ALA A 254 -0.28 13.35 -16.40
C ALA A 254 0.15 12.05 -15.70
N LEU A 255 0.86 12.15 -14.56
CA LEU A 255 1.18 10.99 -13.72
C LEU A 255 -0.09 10.33 -13.15
N GLY A 256 -1.06 11.13 -12.72
CA GLY A 256 -2.35 10.65 -12.22
C GLY A 256 -3.19 9.92 -13.28
N ASP A 257 -3.28 10.48 -14.49
CA ASP A 257 -3.96 9.87 -15.63
C ASP A 257 -3.30 8.52 -15.99
N ALA A 258 -1.96 8.48 -16.07
CA ALA A 258 -1.22 7.24 -16.30
C ALA A 258 -1.42 6.19 -15.19
N ALA A 259 -1.54 6.64 -13.93
CA ALA A 259 -1.85 5.76 -12.80
C ALA A 259 -3.25 5.15 -12.92
N ARG A 260 -4.23 5.97 -13.33
CA ARG A 260 -5.61 5.52 -13.60
C ARG A 260 -5.63 4.48 -14.71
N ASP A 261 -5.01 4.78 -15.85
CA ASP A 261 -4.98 3.89 -17.01
C ASP A 261 -4.37 2.53 -16.66
N THR A 262 -3.35 2.53 -15.81
CA THR A 262 -2.73 1.30 -15.29
C THR A 262 -3.73 0.44 -14.52
N MET A 263 -4.69 1.04 -13.81
CA MET A 263 -5.66 0.32 -12.98
C MET A 263 -6.95 -0.10 -13.70
N LEU A 264 -7.28 0.50 -14.85
CA LEU A 264 -8.50 0.17 -15.60
C LEU A 264 -8.67 -1.33 -15.90
N PRO A 265 -7.62 -2.11 -16.21
CA PRO A 265 -7.75 -3.54 -16.44
C PRO A 265 -7.86 -4.41 -15.17
N PHE A 266 -7.67 -3.87 -13.96
CA PHE A 266 -7.63 -4.64 -12.71
C PHE A 266 -8.98 -4.61 -11.98
N THR A 267 -10.06 -4.89 -12.71
CA THR A 267 -11.43 -4.96 -12.17
C THR A 267 -11.68 -6.28 -11.43
N TRP A 268 -12.79 -6.35 -10.67
CA TRP A 268 -13.24 -7.59 -10.04
C TRP A 268 -13.59 -8.67 -11.07
N ASP A 269 -14.21 -8.31 -12.20
CA ASP A 269 -14.54 -9.27 -13.26
C ASP A 269 -13.29 -9.93 -13.82
N ASN A 270 -12.28 -9.14 -14.19
CA ASN A 270 -11.00 -9.66 -14.68
C ASN A 270 -10.26 -10.48 -13.60
N HIS A 271 -10.41 -10.12 -12.33
CA HIS A 271 -9.84 -10.89 -11.23
C HIS A 271 -10.50 -12.26 -11.10
N VAL A 272 -11.84 -12.32 -11.14
CA VAL A 272 -12.61 -13.57 -11.09
C VAL A 272 -12.29 -14.44 -12.31
N GLN A 273 -12.25 -13.87 -13.51
CA GLN A 273 -11.90 -14.59 -14.74
C GLN A 273 -10.54 -15.29 -14.61
N LYS A 274 -9.52 -14.62 -14.06
CA LYS A 274 -8.20 -15.24 -13.82
C LYS A 274 -8.26 -16.43 -12.85
N TRP A 275 -9.17 -16.41 -11.87
CA TRP A 275 -9.38 -17.56 -10.99
C TRP A 275 -10.11 -18.70 -11.72
N GLU A 276 -11.12 -18.38 -12.52
CA GLU A 276 -11.87 -19.36 -13.33
C GLU A 276 -10.98 -20.04 -14.37
N GLU A 277 -10.00 -19.32 -14.93
CA GLU A 277 -8.98 -19.88 -15.83
C GLU A 277 -7.98 -20.77 -15.07
N LEU A 278 -7.58 -20.38 -13.86
CA LEU A 278 -6.55 -21.09 -13.10
C LEU A 278 -7.06 -22.38 -12.44
N ILE A 279 -8.21 -22.34 -11.76
CA ILE A 279 -8.70 -23.45 -10.93
C ILE A 279 -8.77 -24.78 -11.71
N PRO A 280 -9.31 -24.84 -12.94
CA PRO A 280 -9.40 -26.08 -13.72
C PRO A 280 -8.04 -26.69 -14.09
N THR A 281 -6.97 -25.89 -14.11
CA THR A 281 -5.61 -26.36 -14.44
C THR A 281 -4.95 -27.12 -13.28
N ILE A 282 -5.52 -27.05 -12.08
CA ILE A 282 -4.97 -27.65 -10.88
C ILE A 282 -5.64 -29.02 -10.66
N THR A 283 -4.91 -30.10 -10.90
CA THR A 283 -5.38 -31.45 -10.58
C THR A 283 -5.62 -31.57 -9.06
N PRO A 284 -6.77 -32.10 -8.59
CA PRO A 284 -7.01 -32.36 -7.16
C PRO A 284 -6.16 -33.51 -6.59
N TRP A 285 -6.02 -33.58 -5.27
CA TRP A 285 -5.57 -34.78 -4.57
C TRP A 285 -6.48 -35.99 -4.92
N PRO A 286 -5.90 -37.16 -5.22
CA PRO A 286 -6.66 -38.40 -5.35
C PRO A 286 -7.29 -38.81 -4.01
#